data_AF-A0A940Z7K6-F1
#
_entry.id   AF-A0A940Z7K6-F1
#
_cell.length_a   1.000
_cell.length_b   1.000
_cell.length_c   1.000
_cell.angle_alpha   90.00
_cell.angle_beta   90.00
_cell.angle_gamma   90.00
#
_symmetry.space_group_name_H-M   'P 1'
#
loop_
_entity.id
_entity.type
_entity.pdbx_description
1 polymer ?
#
loop_
_entity_poly.entity_id
_entity_poly.type
_entity_poly.pdbx_seq_one_letter_code
_entity_poly.pdbx_strand_id
1 'polypeptide(L)'
;MKKLAVLLAIVAVALLLTISFKAQAQQPSPAIPDANPRVFLPMLFSETVNLFTAEISETCNAQPEWKPLVAGQHYDTGEVKVWFGEEEMPGQGIQKFLYVQYITKGDWCLKETHVHVATSVDGIPQHNGNPAPGQFDYKADHKPCVKEYLYKIPVKGEWDDGDTLYIATHAIVTNTKSGQTETAWGFCYDFDGKNWARYCTYFIPKEFQVDYDLTLGYEDLPDGIAELDYDYNDMVVQVKSDNTYCDFGPDPDGNPRVGLAQIDYEFTPEARGARWLNRWAMLFPANTFLSDGTYELTIFDGSGTIVSNQSGPFPAAMETDLDIIEGADALPEMANTFEMSPKIPVNRTATMSIKFNEYKPFDLSLYPLDAPGNVHAEGLYFDPHLHVESIPPWPPITDEYHRGNDRILVVPGLDWMWPEERAGIWLAYPAVTDGGTPVFPANWWTTSTNCVYGDGIVCSAP
;
A
#
# COMPACT_ATOMS: atom_id res chain seq x y z
N MET A 1 3.47 -52.62 35.44
CA MET A 1 2.21 -51.93 35.83
C MET A 1 2.43 -50.52 36.42
N LYS A 2 3.40 -49.72 35.92
CA LYS A 2 3.52 -48.29 36.27
C LYS A 2 3.65 -47.33 35.07
N LYS A 3 3.53 -47.85 33.84
CA LYS A 3 3.54 -47.04 32.60
C LYS A 3 2.17 -46.94 31.90
N LEU A 4 1.12 -47.51 32.49
CA LEU A 4 -0.25 -47.49 31.91
C LEU A 4 -1.19 -46.48 32.60
N ALA A 5 -0.79 -45.88 33.72
CA ALA A 5 -1.63 -44.93 34.46
C ALA A 5 -1.48 -43.47 33.98
N VAL A 6 -0.38 -43.13 33.30
CA VAL A 6 -0.12 -41.75 32.83
C VAL A 6 -0.78 -41.47 31.47
N LEU A 7 -1.00 -42.50 30.65
CA LEU A 7 -1.64 -42.34 29.34
C LEU A 7 -3.18 -42.16 29.42
N LEU A 8 -3.81 -42.59 30.51
CA LEU A 8 -5.26 -42.42 30.71
C LEU A 8 -5.67 -41.05 31.29
N ALA A 9 -4.73 -40.29 31.85
CA ALA A 9 -5.00 -38.94 32.35
C ALA A 9 -4.99 -37.88 31.24
N ILE A 10 -4.24 -38.11 30.15
CA ILE A 10 -4.13 -37.15 29.03
C ILE A 10 -5.33 -37.26 28.07
N VAL A 11 -5.96 -38.45 27.97
CA VAL A 11 -7.14 -38.65 27.11
C VAL A 11 -8.45 -38.14 27.76
N ALA A 12 -8.48 -37.97 29.09
CA ALA A 12 -9.66 -37.49 29.81
C ALA A 12 -9.82 -35.94 29.83
N VAL A 13 -8.78 -35.19 29.46
CA VAL A 13 -8.83 -33.71 29.37
C VAL A 13 -9.19 -33.24 27.96
N ALA A 14 -9.08 -34.10 26.95
CA ALA A 14 -9.42 -33.79 25.56
C ALA A 14 -10.89 -34.02 25.17
N LEU A 15 -11.78 -34.35 26.13
CA LEU A 15 -13.18 -34.71 25.84
C LEU A 15 -14.23 -33.88 26.60
N LEU A 16 -13.91 -32.64 26.99
CA LEU A 16 -14.83 -31.73 27.68
C LEU A 16 -14.61 -30.28 27.22
N LEU A 17 -14.84 -30.00 25.93
CA LEU A 17 -15.06 -28.64 25.42
C LEU A 17 -15.79 -28.70 24.07
N THR A 18 -17.07 -29.07 24.10
CA THR A 18 -18.00 -28.74 23.03
C THR A 18 -18.82 -27.54 23.47
N ILE A 19 -18.34 -26.34 23.19
CA ILE A 19 -19.13 -25.11 23.31
C ILE A 19 -20.03 -25.03 22.07
N SER A 20 -21.34 -25.04 22.30
CA SER A 20 -22.35 -24.76 21.27
C SER A 20 -22.33 -23.27 20.95
N PHE A 21 -21.88 -22.91 19.75
CA PHE A 21 -22.17 -21.59 19.19
C PHE A 21 -23.59 -21.60 18.62
N LYS A 22 -24.51 -20.92 19.29
CA LYS A 22 -25.77 -20.48 18.67
C LYS A 22 -25.45 -19.29 17.78
N ALA A 23 -25.64 -19.46 16.47
CA ALA A 23 -25.66 -18.35 15.53
C ALA A 23 -26.86 -17.45 15.85
N GLN A 24 -26.57 -16.19 16.21
CA GLN A 24 -27.58 -15.16 16.37
C GLN A 24 -27.67 -14.42 15.04
N ALA A 25 -28.81 -14.57 14.35
CA ALA A 25 -29.07 -13.87 13.10
C ALA A 25 -29.11 -12.36 13.38
N GLN A 26 -28.15 -11.63 12.82
CA GLN A 26 -28.08 -10.18 12.87
C GLN A 26 -29.08 -9.62 11.85
N GLN A 27 -29.96 -8.73 12.32
CA GLN A 27 -30.95 -8.08 11.46
C GLN A 27 -30.27 -7.12 10.46
N PRO A 28 -30.81 -6.95 9.24
CA PRO A 28 -30.30 -5.95 8.31
C PRO A 28 -30.65 -4.55 8.81
N SER A 29 -29.64 -3.70 8.98
CA SER A 29 -29.80 -2.27 9.24
C SER A 29 -29.87 -1.45 7.94
N PRO A 30 -30.46 -0.25 7.98
CA PRO A 30 -31.06 0.41 6.84
C PRO A 30 -30.06 1.23 6.00
N ALA A 31 -30.45 1.47 4.74
CA ALA A 31 -29.74 2.36 3.83
C ALA A 31 -29.73 3.81 4.34
N ILE A 32 -28.56 4.45 4.28
CA ILE A 32 -28.35 5.88 4.59
C ILE A 32 -27.99 6.61 3.28
N PRO A 33 -28.50 7.84 3.06
CA PRO A 33 -28.42 8.53 1.77
C PRO A 33 -27.17 9.41 1.60
N ASP A 34 -26.90 9.69 0.32
CA ASP A 34 -25.82 10.54 -0.23
C ASP A 34 -25.58 11.86 0.51
N ALA A 35 -24.30 12.18 0.72
CA ALA A 35 -23.84 13.53 1.02
C ALA A 35 -22.58 13.89 0.20
N ASN A 36 -22.70 14.92 -0.63
CA ASN A 36 -21.65 15.52 -1.45
C ASN A 36 -20.54 16.19 -0.61
N PRO A 37 -19.25 16.11 -1.02
CA PRO A 37 -18.17 16.85 -0.37
C PRO A 37 -18.07 18.30 -0.87
N ARG A 38 -17.69 19.23 0.03
CA ARG A 38 -17.26 20.59 -0.31
C ARG A 38 -15.79 20.76 0.08
N VAL A 39 -15.00 21.13 -0.93
CA VAL A 39 -13.56 21.41 -0.87
C VAL A 39 -13.30 22.81 -0.32
N PHE A 40 -12.31 22.93 0.58
CA PHE A 40 -11.69 24.19 0.98
C PHE A 40 -10.16 24.01 1.03
N LEU A 41 -9.43 24.80 0.24
CA LEU A 41 -8.01 25.16 0.38
C LEU A 41 -7.97 26.68 0.71
N PRO A 42 -6.92 27.26 1.34
CA PRO A 42 -5.49 27.15 1.01
C PRO A 42 -4.58 27.10 2.29
N MET A 43 -3.23 27.06 2.34
CA MET A 43 -2.20 27.88 1.68
C MET A 43 -0.77 27.52 2.20
N LEU A 44 0.22 27.45 1.29
CA LEU A 44 1.67 27.75 1.36
C LEU A 44 2.61 27.29 2.51
N PHE A 45 3.61 26.45 2.15
CA PHE A 45 4.99 26.45 2.69
C PHE A 45 5.99 26.10 1.57
N SER A 46 6.91 27.01 1.21
CA SER A 46 8.35 27.08 1.56
C SER A 46 9.23 25.97 0.93
N GLU A 47 9.90 26.31 -0.17
CA GLU A 47 10.76 25.41 -0.96
C GLU A 47 12.17 25.27 -0.37
N THR A 48 12.52 24.06 0.06
CA THR A 48 13.89 23.53 -0.05
C THR A 48 13.86 22.45 -1.11
N VAL A 49 14.41 22.74 -2.30
CA VAL A 49 14.51 21.78 -3.40
C VAL A 49 15.63 20.80 -3.08
N ASN A 50 15.29 19.71 -2.40
CA ASN A 50 16.10 18.50 -2.46
C ASN A 50 15.99 17.97 -3.89
N LEU A 51 17.12 17.91 -4.60
CA LEU A 51 17.25 17.13 -5.82
C LEU A 51 17.20 15.65 -5.44
N PHE A 52 15.99 15.17 -5.13
CA PHE A 52 15.68 13.76 -5.30
C PHE A 52 15.81 13.47 -6.79
N THR A 53 16.80 12.67 -7.17
CA THR A 53 16.62 11.82 -8.34
C THR A 53 15.35 11.02 -8.04
N ALA A 54 14.24 11.37 -8.69
CA ALA A 54 13.05 10.55 -8.65
C ALA A 54 13.48 9.16 -9.10
N GLU A 55 13.62 8.23 -8.16
CA GLU A 55 13.77 6.84 -8.50
C GLU A 55 12.53 6.47 -9.30
N ILE A 56 12.77 5.83 -10.44
CA ILE A 56 11.70 5.43 -11.35
C ILE A 56 10.78 4.51 -10.56
N SER A 57 9.51 4.90 -10.43
CA SER A 57 8.48 4.01 -9.93
C SER A 57 8.26 2.92 -11.01
N GLU A 58 9.09 1.87 -11.00
CA GLU A 58 8.86 0.63 -11.77
C GLU A 58 7.61 -0.14 -11.28
N THR A 59 6.88 0.45 -10.34
CA THR A 59 6.01 -0.21 -9.36
C THR A 59 4.75 -0.78 -10.00
N CYS A 60 4.32 -0.26 -11.15
CA CYS A 60 3.16 -0.78 -11.90
C CYS A 60 3.53 -1.34 -13.28
N ASN A 61 4.68 -2.01 -13.42
CA ASN A 61 5.01 -2.71 -14.66
C ASN A 61 3.99 -3.81 -14.96
N ALA A 62 3.24 -3.64 -16.06
CA ALA A 62 2.28 -4.63 -16.50
C ALA A 62 2.97 -5.92 -16.93
N GLN A 63 2.50 -7.04 -16.39
CA GLN A 63 2.80 -8.34 -16.96
C GLN A 63 2.23 -8.44 -18.39
N PRO A 64 2.93 -9.10 -19.33
CA PRO A 64 2.42 -9.25 -20.68
C PRO A 64 1.10 -9.99 -20.75
N GLU A 65 0.15 -9.42 -21.50
CA GLU A 65 -1.10 -10.07 -21.86
C GLU A 65 -0.93 -10.86 -23.16
N TRP A 66 -1.32 -12.13 -23.13
CA TRP A 66 -1.17 -13.06 -24.23
C TRP A 66 -2.51 -13.28 -24.93
N LYS A 67 -2.53 -13.08 -26.24
CA LYS A 67 -3.72 -13.29 -27.08
C LYS A 67 -3.38 -14.32 -28.17
N PRO A 68 -4.22 -15.33 -28.45
CA PRO A 68 -3.92 -16.30 -29.50
C PRO A 68 -3.80 -15.63 -30.87
N LEU A 69 -2.89 -16.09 -31.72
CA LEU A 69 -2.78 -15.66 -33.12
C LEU A 69 -3.42 -16.73 -34.02
N VAL A 70 -4.64 -16.48 -34.46
CA VAL A 70 -5.45 -17.45 -35.21
C VAL A 70 -5.47 -17.08 -36.69
N ALA A 71 -5.04 -18.01 -37.54
CA ALA A 71 -5.04 -17.86 -38.99
C ALA A 71 -6.20 -18.61 -39.65
N GLY A 72 -6.80 -17.98 -40.68
CA GLY A 72 -7.91 -18.58 -41.43
C GLY A 72 -9.07 -19.05 -40.56
N GLN A 73 -9.33 -18.38 -39.43
CA GLN A 73 -10.34 -18.71 -38.41
C GLN A 73 -10.14 -20.03 -37.63
N HIS A 74 -9.17 -20.86 -37.98
CA HIS A 74 -9.11 -22.24 -37.48
C HIS A 74 -7.71 -22.70 -37.07
N TYR A 75 -6.65 -22.06 -37.57
CA TYR A 75 -5.29 -22.47 -37.29
C TYR A 75 -4.72 -21.65 -36.16
N ASP A 76 -4.36 -22.32 -35.07
CA ASP A 76 -3.54 -21.74 -34.02
C ASP A 76 -2.09 -21.65 -34.52
N THR A 77 -1.69 -20.43 -34.88
CA THR A 77 -0.39 -20.17 -35.51
C THR A 77 0.63 -19.56 -34.56
N GLY A 78 0.23 -19.24 -33.33
CA GLY A 78 1.08 -18.60 -32.34
C GLY A 78 0.31 -17.68 -31.42
N GLU A 79 0.95 -16.59 -30.99
CA GLU A 79 0.45 -15.67 -29.98
C GLU A 79 0.86 -14.22 -30.31
N VAL A 80 0.06 -13.28 -29.82
CA VAL A 80 0.38 -11.86 -29.74
C VAL A 80 0.53 -11.51 -28.26
N LYS A 81 1.66 -10.92 -27.89
CA LYS A 81 1.87 -10.34 -26.56
C LYS A 81 1.70 -8.84 -26.61
N VAL A 82 1.01 -8.30 -25.61
CA VAL A 82 0.86 -6.87 -25.41
C VAL A 82 1.28 -6.52 -23.99
N TRP A 83 2.17 -5.55 -23.83
CA TRP A 83 2.51 -5.02 -22.51
C TRP A 83 2.93 -3.56 -22.60
N PHE A 84 2.78 -2.86 -21.49
CA PHE A 84 3.28 -1.53 -21.27
C PHE A 84 4.62 -1.61 -20.55
N GLY A 85 5.53 -0.70 -20.88
CA GLY A 85 6.79 -0.59 -20.17
C GLY A 85 7.43 0.77 -20.38
N GLU A 86 8.41 1.04 -19.54
CA GLU A 86 9.19 2.27 -19.57
C GLU A 86 10.65 1.97 -19.88
N GLU A 87 11.30 2.87 -20.63
CA GLU A 87 12.73 2.78 -20.86
C GLU A 87 13.39 4.14 -20.65
N GLU A 88 14.52 4.16 -19.94
CA GLU A 88 15.37 5.34 -19.86
C GLU A 88 16.09 5.55 -21.20
N MET A 89 15.83 6.68 -21.83
CA MET A 89 16.41 7.07 -23.10
C MET A 89 17.53 8.11 -22.86
N PRO A 90 18.78 7.84 -23.28
CA PRO A 90 19.89 8.76 -23.05
C PRO A 90 19.59 10.18 -23.56
N GLY A 91 19.62 11.16 -22.64
CA GLY A 91 19.35 12.57 -22.94
C GLY A 91 17.87 12.93 -23.20
N GLN A 92 16.94 12.00 -23.02
CA GLN A 92 15.49 12.23 -23.17
C GLN A 92 14.69 11.83 -21.92
N GLY A 93 15.34 11.24 -20.92
CA GLY A 93 14.67 10.74 -19.72
C GLY A 93 13.85 9.48 -20.02
N ILE A 94 12.88 9.20 -19.16
CA ILE A 94 12.06 8.00 -19.21
C ILE A 94 10.98 8.16 -20.27
N GLN A 95 10.79 7.13 -21.09
CA GLN A 95 9.73 7.09 -22.09
C GLN A 95 8.89 5.84 -21.93
N LYS A 96 7.58 6.04 -22.05
CA LYS A 96 6.55 5.01 -22.04
C LYS A 96 6.35 4.41 -23.43
N PHE A 97 6.27 3.08 -23.49
CA PHE A 97 6.05 2.34 -24.72
C PHE A 97 4.98 1.27 -24.53
N LEU A 98 4.14 1.11 -25.55
CA LEU A 98 3.34 -0.08 -25.77
C LEU A 98 4.13 -1.04 -26.65
N TYR A 99 4.32 -2.26 -26.17
CA TYR A 99 4.98 -3.32 -26.89
C TYR A 99 3.93 -4.29 -27.44
N VAL A 100 4.04 -4.59 -28.74
CA VAL A 100 3.18 -5.58 -29.40
C VAL A 100 4.06 -6.58 -30.12
N GLN A 101 4.17 -7.79 -29.57
CA GLN A 101 5.02 -8.85 -30.10
C GLN A 101 4.19 -9.94 -30.75
N TYR A 102 4.50 -10.28 -31.99
CA TYR A 102 4.00 -11.46 -32.67
C TYR A 102 4.99 -12.60 -32.46
N ILE A 103 4.49 -13.79 -32.11
CA ILE A 103 5.28 -15.01 -32.04
C ILE A 103 4.53 -16.11 -32.76
N THR A 104 5.17 -16.79 -33.70
CA THR A 104 4.60 -17.94 -34.41
C THR A 104 5.14 -19.26 -33.87
N LYS A 105 4.33 -20.32 -33.92
CA LYS A 105 4.70 -21.65 -33.45
C LYS A 105 4.65 -22.72 -34.53
N GLY A 106 5.29 -23.85 -34.26
CA GLY A 106 5.36 -24.99 -35.19
C GLY A 106 6.01 -24.60 -36.52
N ASP A 107 5.32 -24.92 -37.62
CA ASP A 107 5.81 -24.66 -38.98
C ASP A 107 5.36 -23.29 -39.53
N TRP A 108 4.65 -22.48 -38.77
CA TRP A 108 4.22 -21.15 -39.22
C TRP A 108 5.33 -20.11 -39.07
N CYS A 109 5.39 -19.12 -39.97
CA CYS A 109 6.26 -17.94 -39.86
C CYS A 109 5.53 -16.69 -40.37
N LEU A 110 5.94 -15.51 -39.89
CA LEU A 110 5.41 -14.20 -40.23
C LEU A 110 6.00 -13.71 -41.56
N LYS A 111 5.13 -13.39 -42.52
CA LYS A 111 5.51 -12.70 -43.77
C LYS A 111 5.22 -11.22 -43.74
N GLU A 112 4.12 -10.82 -43.10
CA GLU A 112 3.73 -9.42 -42.94
C GLU A 112 3.05 -9.28 -41.58
N THR A 113 3.24 -8.14 -40.90
CA THR A 113 2.57 -7.82 -39.64
C THR A 113 2.10 -6.37 -39.69
N HIS A 114 0.88 -6.10 -39.25
CA HIS A 114 0.32 -4.74 -39.14
C HIS A 114 -0.34 -4.55 -37.77
N VAL A 115 -0.08 -3.40 -37.13
CA VAL A 115 -0.67 -2.99 -35.85
C VAL A 115 -1.24 -1.59 -35.99
N HIS A 116 -2.44 -1.39 -35.45
CA HIS A 116 -2.99 -0.07 -35.17
C HIS A 116 -3.56 -0.06 -33.75
N VAL A 117 -3.43 1.07 -33.06
CA VAL A 117 -3.81 1.25 -31.66
C VAL A 117 -4.64 2.52 -31.55
N ALA A 118 -5.79 2.44 -30.88
CA ALA A 118 -6.68 3.58 -30.67
C ALA A 118 -7.34 3.50 -29.29
N THR A 119 -7.97 4.58 -28.83
CA THR A 119 -8.77 4.62 -27.57
C THR A 119 -10.23 4.22 -27.77
N SER A 120 -10.61 3.84 -28.99
CA SER A 120 -11.93 3.29 -29.34
C SER A 120 -11.83 2.41 -30.59
N VAL A 121 -12.79 1.50 -30.78
CA VAL A 121 -12.89 0.69 -32.00
C VAL A 121 -13.02 1.57 -33.24
N ASP A 122 -13.82 2.63 -33.18
CA ASP A 122 -14.03 3.57 -34.29
C ASP A 122 -12.78 4.36 -34.67
N GLY A 123 -11.81 4.49 -33.76
CA GLY A 123 -10.50 5.07 -34.04
C GLY A 123 -9.64 4.22 -34.97
N ILE A 124 -9.93 2.91 -35.08
CA ILE A 124 -9.19 2.01 -35.96
C ILE A 124 -9.65 2.21 -37.41
N PRO A 125 -8.73 2.38 -38.39
CA PRO A 125 -9.08 2.56 -39.80
C PRO A 125 -9.95 1.42 -40.33
N GLN A 126 -11.15 1.77 -40.81
CA GLN A 126 -12.19 0.82 -41.23
C GLN A 126 -12.89 1.22 -42.53
N HIS A 127 -13.48 0.23 -43.20
CA HIS A 127 -14.39 0.38 -44.33
C HIS A 127 -15.63 -0.50 -44.13
N ASN A 128 -16.79 0.13 -43.92
CA ASN A 128 -18.06 -0.53 -43.61
C ASN A 128 -17.95 -1.51 -42.41
N GLY A 129 -17.34 -1.05 -41.31
CA GLY A 129 -17.12 -1.85 -40.09
C GLY A 129 -15.99 -2.88 -40.19
N ASN A 130 -15.36 -3.06 -41.35
CA ASN A 130 -14.23 -3.97 -41.51
C ASN A 130 -12.92 -3.19 -41.35
N PRO A 131 -11.95 -3.65 -40.54
CA PRO A 131 -10.66 -2.97 -40.48
C PRO A 131 -9.96 -3.00 -41.84
N ALA A 132 -9.16 -1.97 -42.10
CA ALA A 132 -8.37 -1.81 -43.31
C ALA A 132 -6.86 -1.91 -42.98
N PRO A 133 -6.28 -3.13 -42.89
CA PRO A 133 -4.88 -3.32 -42.47
C PRO A 133 -3.85 -2.50 -43.26
N GLY A 134 -4.10 -2.18 -44.54
CA GLY A 134 -3.21 -1.35 -45.34
C GLY A 134 -3.06 0.11 -44.83
N GLN A 135 -4.00 0.56 -44.01
CA GLN A 135 -4.06 1.89 -43.39
C GLN A 135 -3.56 1.89 -41.93
N PHE A 136 -3.09 0.75 -41.41
CA PHE A 136 -2.56 0.69 -40.05
C PHE A 136 -1.24 1.44 -39.95
N ASP A 137 -0.99 2.03 -38.77
CA ASP A 137 0.12 2.97 -38.55
C ASP A 137 1.46 2.25 -38.56
N TYR A 138 1.48 1.03 -38.01
CA TYR A 138 2.67 0.21 -37.88
C TYR A 138 2.55 -1.01 -38.78
N LYS A 139 3.56 -1.23 -39.64
CA LYS A 139 3.61 -2.36 -40.56
C LYS A 139 5.03 -2.76 -40.90
N ALA A 140 5.23 -4.05 -41.13
CA ALA A 140 6.52 -4.60 -41.51
C ALA A 140 6.35 -5.79 -42.48
N ASP A 141 7.21 -5.82 -43.51
CA ASP A 141 7.39 -6.94 -44.41
C ASP A 141 8.58 -7.80 -43.97
N HIS A 142 8.43 -9.12 -43.98
CA HIS A 142 9.44 -10.07 -43.51
C HIS A 142 9.93 -10.96 -44.66
N LYS A 143 11.14 -10.67 -45.16
CA LYS A 143 11.80 -11.42 -46.25
C LYS A 143 13.27 -11.72 -45.87
N PRO A 144 13.61 -12.97 -45.48
CA PRO A 144 12.75 -14.15 -45.34
C PRO A 144 11.71 -14.00 -44.21
N CYS A 145 10.72 -14.90 -44.17
CA CYS A 145 9.74 -14.89 -43.07
C CYS A 145 10.44 -15.13 -41.72
N VAL A 146 9.92 -14.52 -40.66
CA VAL A 146 10.51 -14.57 -39.30
C VAL A 146 9.59 -15.29 -38.32
N LYS A 147 10.15 -15.74 -37.19
CA LYS A 147 9.36 -16.41 -36.14
C LYS A 147 8.69 -15.44 -35.19
N GLU A 148 9.31 -14.30 -34.96
CA GLU A 148 8.85 -13.29 -34.03
C GLU A 148 9.11 -11.90 -34.59
N TYR A 149 8.28 -10.94 -34.18
CA TYR A 149 8.48 -9.53 -34.49
C TYR A 149 7.88 -8.65 -33.40
N LEU A 150 8.64 -7.64 -32.96
CA LEU A 150 8.25 -6.73 -31.89
C LEU A 150 8.05 -5.32 -32.45
N TYR A 151 6.85 -4.78 -32.26
CA TYR A 151 6.61 -3.35 -32.33
C TYR A 151 6.87 -2.72 -30.97
N LYS A 152 7.62 -1.63 -30.97
CA LYS A 152 7.81 -0.73 -29.84
C LYS A 152 7.17 0.61 -30.19
N ILE A 153 5.99 0.87 -29.64
CA ILE A 153 5.11 1.99 -29.99
C ILE A 153 5.22 3.05 -28.90
N PRO A 154 5.77 4.25 -29.18
CA PRO A 154 5.92 5.30 -28.17
C PRO A 154 4.56 5.89 -27.78
N VAL A 155 4.31 6.04 -26.47
CA VAL A 155 3.10 6.69 -25.94
C VAL A 155 3.35 8.19 -25.84
N LYS A 156 3.14 8.92 -26.95
CA LYS A 156 3.50 10.35 -27.06
C LYS A 156 2.43 11.30 -26.53
N GLY A 157 1.90 11.02 -25.33
CA GLY A 157 0.78 11.77 -24.75
C GLY A 157 -0.53 11.59 -25.52
N GLU A 158 -0.63 10.52 -26.32
CA GLU A 158 -1.86 10.14 -27.01
C GLU A 158 -2.79 9.33 -26.10
N TRP A 159 -2.22 8.65 -25.11
CA TRP A 159 -2.90 7.79 -24.14
C TRP A 159 -2.33 8.06 -22.75
N ASP A 160 -3.19 8.06 -21.75
CA ASP A 160 -2.85 8.27 -20.36
C ASP A 160 -3.01 6.97 -19.56
N ASP A 161 -2.39 6.94 -18.37
CA ASP A 161 -2.54 5.81 -17.45
C ASP A 161 -4.01 5.63 -17.08
N GLY A 162 -4.50 4.39 -17.15
CA GLY A 162 -5.91 4.05 -16.97
C GLY A 162 -6.76 4.08 -18.25
N ASP A 163 -6.19 4.46 -19.40
CA ASP A 163 -6.89 4.33 -20.68
C ASP A 163 -7.05 2.86 -21.09
N THR A 164 -8.17 2.56 -21.73
CA THR A 164 -8.37 1.30 -22.46
C THR A 164 -8.02 1.49 -23.92
N LEU A 165 -6.98 0.79 -24.37
CA LEU A 165 -6.55 0.73 -25.76
C LEU A 165 -7.28 -0.38 -26.51
N TYR A 166 -7.55 -0.13 -27.78
CA TYR A 166 -8.14 -1.02 -28.76
C TYR A 166 -7.09 -1.28 -29.84
N ILE A 167 -6.65 -2.53 -29.92
CA ILE A 167 -5.46 -2.93 -30.69
C ILE A 167 -5.90 -3.91 -31.78
N ALA A 168 -5.73 -3.50 -33.04
CA ALA A 168 -5.94 -4.37 -34.18
C ALA A 168 -4.60 -4.99 -34.62
N THR A 169 -4.46 -6.30 -34.46
CA THR A 169 -3.23 -7.04 -34.79
C THR A 169 -3.45 -7.98 -35.96
N HIS A 170 -3.06 -7.53 -37.16
CA HIS A 170 -3.13 -8.33 -38.39
C HIS A 170 -1.76 -8.94 -38.72
N ALA A 171 -1.74 -10.16 -39.26
CA ALA A 171 -0.55 -10.76 -39.82
C ALA A 171 -0.86 -11.58 -41.08
N ILE A 172 0.13 -11.73 -41.96
CA ILE A 172 0.15 -12.76 -42.99
C ILE A 172 1.16 -13.81 -42.55
N VAL A 173 0.72 -15.05 -42.41
CA VAL A 173 1.54 -16.17 -41.97
C VAL A 173 1.66 -17.23 -43.05
N THR A 174 2.80 -17.90 -43.13
CA THR A 174 3.03 -19.01 -44.07
C THR A 174 3.51 -20.24 -43.31
N ASN A 175 2.92 -21.39 -43.63
CA ASN A 175 3.39 -22.68 -43.15
C ASN A 175 4.58 -23.15 -44.02
N THR A 176 5.75 -23.31 -43.42
CA THR A 176 7.00 -23.63 -44.13
C THR A 176 7.04 -25.05 -44.68
N LYS A 177 6.18 -25.97 -44.20
CA LYS A 177 6.07 -27.34 -44.73
C LYS A 177 5.11 -27.44 -45.90
N SER A 178 3.90 -26.88 -45.75
CA SER A 178 2.86 -26.98 -46.79
C SER A 178 2.94 -25.88 -47.84
N GLY A 179 3.60 -24.76 -47.54
CA GLY A 179 3.58 -23.54 -48.36
C GLY A 179 2.27 -22.74 -48.26
N GLN A 180 1.30 -23.21 -47.47
CA GLN A 180 0.03 -22.53 -47.25
C GLN A 180 0.25 -21.17 -46.62
N THR A 181 -0.44 -20.14 -47.12
CA THR A 181 -0.38 -18.77 -46.60
C THR A 181 -1.77 -18.33 -46.18
N GLU A 182 -1.89 -17.78 -44.98
CA GLU A 182 -3.15 -17.37 -44.38
C GLU A 182 -3.05 -15.97 -43.77
N THR A 183 -4.21 -15.32 -43.62
CA THR A 183 -4.33 -14.12 -42.78
C THR A 183 -4.60 -14.54 -41.34
N ALA A 184 -4.00 -13.83 -40.39
CA ALA A 184 -4.10 -14.11 -38.96
C ALA A 184 -4.42 -12.84 -38.16
N TRP A 185 -5.13 -13.02 -37.05
CA TRP A 185 -5.49 -11.95 -36.12
C TRP A 185 -5.26 -12.36 -34.67
N GLY A 186 -4.95 -11.39 -33.80
CA GLY A 186 -5.08 -11.57 -32.36
C GLY A 186 -6.53 -11.88 -31.99
N PHE A 187 -6.78 -13.06 -31.42
CA PHE A 187 -8.11 -13.61 -31.30
C PHE A 187 -8.81 -13.15 -30.00
N CYS A 188 -9.54 -12.05 -30.12
CA CYS A 188 -10.28 -11.40 -29.04
C CYS A 188 -11.71 -11.06 -29.51
N TYR A 189 -12.06 -9.77 -29.60
CA TYR A 189 -13.40 -9.29 -29.96
C TYR A 189 -13.58 -9.14 -31.46
N ASP A 190 -14.81 -9.31 -31.94
CA ASP A 190 -15.20 -9.11 -33.35
C ASP A 190 -15.33 -7.61 -33.67
N PHE A 191 -14.90 -7.22 -34.88
CA PHE A 191 -15.37 -5.96 -35.47
C PHE A 191 -16.81 -6.11 -35.97
N ASP A 192 -17.57 -5.01 -36.02
CA ASP A 192 -18.95 -4.97 -36.52
C ASP A 192 -19.09 -5.26 -38.03
N GLY A 193 -17.97 -5.37 -38.73
CA GLY A 193 -17.89 -5.70 -40.14
C GLY A 193 -18.43 -7.09 -40.50
N LYS A 194 -18.31 -7.44 -41.77
CA LYS A 194 -18.72 -8.76 -42.31
C LYS A 194 -17.56 -9.73 -42.40
N ASN A 195 -16.33 -9.27 -42.20
CA ASN A 195 -15.16 -10.14 -42.14
C ASN A 195 -14.97 -10.69 -40.71
N TRP A 196 -14.04 -11.63 -40.56
CA TRP A 196 -13.73 -12.27 -39.28
C TRP A 196 -12.60 -11.56 -38.52
N ALA A 197 -12.30 -10.30 -38.88
CA ALA A 197 -11.21 -9.58 -38.25
C ALA A 197 -11.51 -9.34 -36.77
N ARG A 198 -10.46 -9.24 -35.97
CA ARG A 198 -10.55 -9.14 -34.52
C ARG A 198 -9.70 -7.98 -34.00
N TYR A 199 -10.11 -7.41 -32.87
CA TYR A 199 -9.28 -6.49 -32.08
C TYR A 199 -9.23 -6.96 -30.64
N CYS A 200 -8.15 -6.64 -29.94
CA CYS A 200 -7.99 -6.88 -28.52
C CYS A 200 -8.06 -5.57 -27.75
N THR A 201 -8.45 -5.63 -26.49
CA THR A 201 -8.32 -4.50 -25.57
C THR A 201 -7.08 -4.69 -24.71
N TYR A 202 -6.51 -3.56 -24.26
CA TYR A 202 -5.43 -3.53 -23.29
C TYR A 202 -5.60 -2.30 -22.39
N PHE A 203 -5.63 -2.50 -21.08
CA PHE A 203 -5.72 -1.40 -20.13
C PHE A 203 -4.31 -0.94 -19.75
N ILE A 204 -4.02 0.36 -19.89
CA ILE A 204 -2.74 0.91 -19.44
C ILE A 204 -2.78 0.95 -17.91
N PRO A 205 -1.88 0.24 -17.20
CA PRO A 205 -1.88 0.24 -15.75
C PRO A 205 -1.83 1.66 -15.18
N LYS A 206 -2.55 1.86 -14.09
CA LYS A 206 -2.60 3.15 -13.40
C LYS A 206 -2.11 3.01 -11.98
N GLU A 207 -1.11 3.82 -11.63
CA GLU A 207 -0.66 3.98 -10.25
C GLU A 207 -1.53 5.03 -9.54
N PHE A 208 -1.85 4.78 -8.28
CA PHE A 208 -2.41 5.78 -7.38
C PHE A 208 -1.98 5.52 -5.94
N GLN A 209 -1.99 6.58 -5.14
CA GLN A 209 -1.58 6.53 -3.74
C GLN A 209 -2.77 6.80 -2.81
N VAL A 210 -2.74 6.15 -1.65
CA VAL A 210 -3.68 6.39 -0.55
C VAL A 210 -2.88 6.62 0.72
N ASP A 211 -3.06 7.79 1.32
CA ASP A 211 -2.39 8.18 2.54
C ASP A 211 -3.08 7.52 3.75
N TYR A 212 -2.30 7.07 4.73
CA TYR A 212 -2.80 6.49 5.97
C TYR A 212 -1.97 7.00 7.15
N ASP A 213 -2.27 8.25 7.52
CA ASP A 213 -1.50 9.03 8.50
C ASP A 213 -2.13 8.97 9.88
N LEU A 214 -1.30 8.81 10.90
CA LEU A 214 -1.73 8.75 12.29
C LEU A 214 -0.62 9.21 13.24
N THR A 215 -1.04 9.55 14.46
CA THR A 215 -0.14 9.79 15.58
C THR A 215 -0.42 8.77 16.67
N LEU A 216 0.66 8.19 17.23
CA LEU A 216 0.63 7.26 18.34
C LEU A 216 1.15 7.97 19.59
N GLY A 217 0.34 8.00 20.65
CA GLY A 217 0.76 8.40 21.99
C GLY A 217 0.88 7.18 22.90
N TYR A 218 1.81 7.23 23.85
CA TYR A 218 2.07 6.12 24.76
C TYR A 218 2.21 6.60 26.20
N GLU A 219 1.91 5.68 27.11
CA GLU A 219 2.21 5.71 28.54
C GLU A 219 3.26 4.64 28.86
N ASP A 220 4.28 4.94 29.67
CA ASP A 220 5.41 4.05 29.95
C ASP A 220 5.31 3.31 31.31
N LEU A 221 4.54 3.85 32.27
CA LEU A 221 4.43 3.28 33.62
C LEU A 221 3.59 1.99 33.65
N PRO A 222 3.75 1.07 34.63
CA PRO A 222 2.86 -0.08 34.79
C PRO A 222 1.61 0.29 35.59
N ASP A 223 0.62 -0.61 35.59
CA ASP A 223 -0.65 -0.39 36.30
C ASP A 223 -0.48 -0.30 37.81
N GLY A 224 -1.32 0.51 38.44
CA GLY A 224 -1.37 0.66 39.89
C GLY A 224 -0.25 1.53 40.48
N ILE A 225 0.57 2.15 39.63
CA ILE A 225 1.46 3.24 40.03
C ILE A 225 0.66 4.55 40.09
N ALA A 226 0.87 5.35 41.14
CA ALA A 226 0.09 6.55 41.41
C ALA A 226 0.40 7.70 40.43
N GLU A 227 1.53 7.60 39.75
CA GLU A 227 2.04 8.52 38.75
C GLU A 227 1.48 8.27 37.34
N LEU A 228 0.69 7.22 37.12
CA LEU A 228 -0.04 7.03 35.86
C LEU A 228 -1.14 8.08 35.74
N ASP A 229 -1.01 8.97 34.76
CA ASP A 229 -1.93 10.11 34.56
C ASP A 229 -2.59 10.14 33.17
N TYR A 230 -2.25 9.21 32.26
CA TYR A 230 -2.88 9.05 30.96
C TYR A 230 -2.82 10.34 30.11
N ASP A 231 -1.68 11.01 30.13
CA ASP A 231 -1.37 12.14 29.25
C ASP A 231 -0.86 11.67 27.87
N TYR A 232 -0.49 10.39 27.73
CA TYR A 232 -0.03 9.69 26.52
C TYR A 232 1.13 10.39 25.81
N ASN A 233 1.96 11.12 26.56
CA ASN A 233 3.08 11.88 26.01
C ASN A 233 4.46 11.27 26.34
N ASP A 234 4.51 10.13 27.04
CA ASP A 234 5.76 9.45 27.40
C ASP A 234 6.57 9.05 26.17
N MET A 235 5.88 8.68 25.10
CA MET A 235 6.41 8.58 23.75
C MET A 235 5.31 8.97 22.77
N VAL A 236 5.59 9.90 21.86
CA VAL A 236 4.68 10.22 20.75
C VAL A 236 5.41 9.97 19.44
N VAL A 237 4.78 9.22 18.53
CA VAL A 237 5.32 8.92 17.19
C VAL A 237 4.28 9.25 16.14
N GLN A 238 4.62 10.16 15.24
CA GLN A 238 3.88 10.34 14.00
C GLN A 238 4.29 9.28 12.99
N VAL A 239 3.29 8.65 12.39
CA VAL A 239 3.43 7.66 11.32
C VAL A 239 2.70 8.20 10.11
N LYS A 240 3.47 8.67 9.13
CA LYS A 240 2.95 8.99 7.81
C LYS A 240 3.09 7.75 6.94
N SER A 241 2.08 7.39 6.15
CA SER A 241 2.24 6.30 5.18
C SER A 241 1.59 6.58 3.83
N ASP A 242 2.37 6.37 2.77
CA ASP A 242 1.94 6.49 1.39
C ASP A 242 1.80 5.08 0.80
N ASN A 243 0.55 4.64 0.57
CA ASN A 243 0.25 3.29 0.09
C ASN A 243 0.05 3.33 -1.42
N THR A 244 1.00 2.78 -2.18
CA THR A 244 0.97 2.79 -3.65
C THR A 244 0.25 1.55 -4.19
N TYR A 245 -0.80 1.77 -4.97
CA TYR A 245 -1.60 0.75 -5.63
C TYR A 245 -1.45 0.80 -7.14
N CYS A 246 -1.53 -0.37 -7.76
CA CYS A 246 -1.60 -0.53 -9.20
C CYS A 246 -2.98 -1.05 -9.61
N ASP A 247 -3.67 -0.29 -10.46
CA ASP A 247 -4.89 -0.69 -11.15
C ASP A 247 -4.55 -1.22 -12.54
N PHE A 248 -4.86 -2.49 -12.79
CA PHE A 248 -4.70 -3.15 -14.09
C PHE A 248 -6.00 -3.19 -14.89
N GLY A 249 -7.02 -2.44 -14.47
CA GLY A 249 -8.34 -2.43 -15.08
C GLY A 249 -9.12 -3.71 -14.76
N PRO A 250 -10.33 -3.86 -15.32
CA PRO A 250 -11.18 -5.01 -15.03
C PRO A 250 -10.61 -6.32 -15.59
N ASP A 251 -10.85 -7.42 -14.90
CA ASP A 251 -10.68 -8.77 -15.42
C ASP A 251 -11.76 -9.11 -16.49
N PRO A 252 -11.70 -10.28 -17.16
CA PRO A 252 -12.72 -10.66 -18.15
C PRO A 252 -14.15 -10.76 -17.62
N ASP A 253 -14.34 -10.90 -16.30
CA ASP A 253 -15.64 -10.95 -15.64
C ASP A 253 -16.10 -9.54 -15.16
N GLY A 254 -15.26 -8.52 -15.32
CA GLY A 254 -15.54 -7.14 -14.95
C GLY A 254 -15.10 -6.75 -13.54
N ASN A 255 -14.40 -7.63 -12.80
CA ASN A 255 -13.92 -7.31 -11.46
C ASN A 255 -12.66 -6.44 -11.52
N PRO A 256 -12.52 -5.42 -10.65
CA PRO A 256 -11.33 -4.57 -10.62
C PRO A 256 -10.09 -5.38 -10.26
N ARG A 257 -8.98 -5.16 -10.98
CA ARG A 257 -7.67 -5.74 -10.67
C ARG A 257 -6.78 -4.66 -10.05
N VAL A 258 -7.07 -4.33 -8.81
CA VAL A 258 -6.28 -3.38 -8.01
C VAL A 258 -5.46 -4.16 -6.99
N GLY A 259 -4.17 -3.88 -6.90
CA GLY A 259 -3.29 -4.49 -5.92
C GLY A 259 -2.34 -3.50 -5.28
N LEU A 260 -2.07 -3.68 -3.99
CA LEU A 260 -1.05 -2.93 -3.26
C LEU A 260 0.32 -3.37 -3.77
N ALA A 261 1.16 -2.39 -4.11
CA ALA A 261 2.47 -2.62 -4.72
C ALA A 261 3.60 -2.20 -3.79
N GLN A 262 3.42 -1.10 -3.07
CA GLN A 262 4.41 -0.58 -2.11
C GLN A 262 3.73 0.18 -0.98
N ILE A 263 4.34 0.16 0.22
CA ILE A 263 4.02 1.11 1.28
C ILE A 263 5.30 1.81 1.69
N ASP A 264 5.29 3.13 1.68
CA ASP A 264 6.35 3.96 2.23
C ASP A 264 5.88 4.59 3.54
N TYR A 265 6.73 4.53 4.56
CA TYR A 265 6.49 5.10 5.87
C TYR A 265 7.53 6.17 6.19
N GLU A 266 7.08 7.22 6.86
CA GLU A 266 7.94 8.14 7.59
C GLU A 266 7.55 8.12 9.08
N PHE A 267 8.55 7.97 9.95
CA PHE A 267 8.38 7.91 11.39
C PHE A 267 9.06 9.10 12.04
N THR A 268 8.28 9.90 12.76
CA THR A 268 8.78 11.09 13.45
C THR A 268 8.40 11.03 14.93
N PRO A 269 9.37 10.74 15.83
CA PRO A 269 9.15 10.91 17.26
C PRO A 269 8.86 12.38 17.57
N GLU A 270 7.82 12.69 18.32
CA GLU A 270 7.37 14.06 18.58
C GLU A 270 7.54 14.47 20.04
N ALA A 271 7.32 13.54 20.97
CA ALA A 271 7.41 13.80 22.40
C ALA A 271 8.01 12.64 23.19
N ARG A 272 8.64 12.98 24.31
CA ARG A 272 9.13 12.03 25.31
C ARG A 272 8.99 12.60 26.72
N GLY A 273 7.88 12.31 27.39
CA GLY A 273 7.68 12.51 28.84
C GLY A 273 8.37 11.43 29.70
N ALA A 274 8.76 10.33 29.08
CA ALA A 274 9.23 9.12 29.74
C ALA A 274 10.48 9.31 30.59
N ARG A 275 10.47 8.67 31.77
CA ARG A 275 11.66 8.49 32.62
C ARG A 275 12.44 7.23 32.28
N TRP A 276 11.80 6.26 31.64
CA TRP A 276 12.38 4.97 31.31
C TRP A 276 12.92 4.96 29.87
N LEU A 277 13.68 3.92 29.53
CA LEU A 277 14.17 3.72 28.17
C LEU A 277 13.05 3.12 27.35
N ASN A 278 12.71 3.79 26.27
CA ASN A 278 11.66 3.38 25.36
C ASN A 278 12.27 2.92 24.05
N ARG A 279 11.82 1.79 23.53
CA ARG A 279 12.08 1.35 22.15
C ARG A 279 10.74 1.13 21.48
N TRP A 280 10.55 1.75 20.33
CA TRP A 280 9.31 1.65 19.57
C TRP A 280 9.52 0.76 18.35
N ALA A 281 8.63 -0.22 18.21
CA ALA A 281 8.68 -1.24 17.19
C ALA A 281 7.31 -1.43 16.53
N MET A 282 7.34 -2.05 15.35
CA MET A 282 6.18 -2.27 14.51
C MET A 282 6.14 -3.74 14.08
N LEU A 283 5.10 -4.44 14.51
CA LEU A 283 4.85 -5.84 14.16
C LEU A 283 3.76 -5.94 13.10
N PHE A 284 4.04 -6.65 12.02
CA PHE A 284 3.06 -6.99 10.99
C PHE A 284 2.62 -8.44 11.19
N PRO A 285 1.35 -8.69 11.56
CA PRO A 285 0.85 -10.05 11.74
C PRO A 285 0.93 -10.87 10.45
N ALA A 286 1.11 -12.18 10.58
CA ALA A 286 1.06 -13.09 9.43
C ALA A 286 -0.27 -12.96 8.68
N ASN A 287 -0.20 -12.97 7.36
CA ASN A 287 -1.31 -12.83 6.41
C ASN A 287 -2.01 -11.46 6.43
N THR A 288 -1.42 -10.43 7.04
CA THR A 288 -1.88 -9.04 6.88
C THR A 288 -1.88 -8.64 5.40
N PHE A 289 -0.79 -8.98 4.71
CA PHE A 289 -0.64 -8.81 3.28
C PHE A 289 -0.62 -10.18 2.60
N LEU A 290 -1.20 -10.27 1.41
CA LEU A 290 -1.33 -11.53 0.67
C LEU A 290 -0.17 -11.78 -0.31
N SER A 291 0.89 -10.97 -0.25
CA SER A 291 2.09 -11.08 -1.07
C SER A 291 3.33 -11.01 -0.20
N ASP A 292 4.30 -11.87 -0.50
CA ASP A 292 5.68 -11.68 -0.03
C ASP A 292 6.26 -10.40 -0.60
N GLY A 293 7.35 -9.92 -0.01
CA GLY A 293 8.06 -8.74 -0.45
C GLY A 293 9.45 -8.62 0.16
N THR A 294 9.96 -7.40 0.16
CA THR A 294 11.16 -6.98 0.86
C THR A 294 10.92 -5.65 1.54
N TYR A 295 11.61 -5.40 2.64
CA TYR A 295 11.62 -4.09 3.27
C TYR A 295 13.02 -3.47 3.25
N GLU A 296 13.06 -2.14 3.27
CA GLU A 296 14.24 -1.32 3.53
C GLU A 296 13.87 -0.30 4.60
N LEU A 297 14.58 -0.31 5.73
CA LEU A 297 14.39 0.59 6.87
C LEU A 297 15.66 1.42 7.07
N THR A 298 15.55 2.74 6.96
CA THR A 298 16.66 3.67 7.16
C THR A 298 16.37 4.56 8.36
N ILE A 299 17.31 4.63 9.31
CA ILE A 299 17.24 5.50 10.49
C ILE A 299 18.23 6.64 10.29
N PHE A 300 17.78 7.86 10.56
CA PHE A 300 18.55 9.10 10.44
C PHE A 300 18.79 9.73 11.81
N ASP A 301 19.88 10.47 11.96
CA ASP A 301 20.06 11.38 13.10
C ASP A 301 19.36 12.74 12.90
N GLY A 302 19.38 13.61 13.91
CA GLY A 302 18.78 14.94 13.87
C GLY A 302 19.42 15.90 12.85
N SER A 303 20.53 15.51 12.20
CA SER A 303 21.12 16.23 11.07
C SER A 303 20.68 15.69 9.70
N GLY A 304 19.90 14.61 9.68
CA GLY A 304 19.52 13.88 8.47
C GLY A 304 20.59 12.89 7.98
N THR A 305 21.61 12.58 8.79
CA THR A 305 22.65 11.60 8.43
C THR A 305 22.15 10.19 8.73
N ILE A 306 22.32 9.25 7.79
CA ILE A 306 21.98 7.84 8.00
C ILE A 306 22.84 7.26 9.12
N VAL A 307 22.19 6.71 10.15
CA VAL A 307 22.84 6.01 11.28
C VAL A 307 22.66 4.50 11.20
N SER A 308 21.56 4.04 10.61
CA SER A 308 21.30 2.62 10.38
C SER A 308 20.56 2.43 9.06
N ASN A 309 20.84 1.32 8.38
CA ASN A 309 20.11 0.88 7.19
C ASN A 309 19.98 -0.64 7.27
N GLN A 310 18.74 -1.11 7.30
CA GLN A 310 18.36 -2.49 7.43
C GLN A 310 17.53 -2.89 6.22
N SER A 311 17.72 -4.11 5.73
CA SER A 311 16.86 -4.67 4.68
C SER A 311 16.67 -6.16 4.90
N GLY A 312 15.54 -6.67 4.44
CA GLY A 312 15.21 -8.08 4.64
C GLY A 312 14.01 -8.54 3.83
N PRO A 313 13.77 -9.85 3.80
CA PRO A 313 12.55 -10.40 3.25
C PRO A 313 11.35 -9.98 4.11
N PHE A 314 10.20 -9.82 3.46
CA PHE A 314 8.91 -9.54 4.10
C PHE A 314 7.92 -10.66 3.72
N PRO A 315 7.95 -11.82 4.41
CA PRO A 315 7.12 -12.97 4.08
C PRO A 315 5.65 -12.76 4.48
N ALA A 316 4.70 -12.92 3.55
CA ALA A 316 3.26 -12.80 3.83
C ALA A 316 2.79 -13.79 4.90
N ALA A 317 3.35 -14.99 4.91
CA ALA A 317 2.89 -16.08 5.78
C ALA A 317 3.48 -16.05 7.20
N MET A 318 4.34 -15.08 7.53
CA MET A 318 4.99 -15.00 8.84
C MET A 318 4.86 -13.58 9.42
N GLU A 319 5.00 -13.49 10.73
CA GLU A 319 5.08 -12.21 11.41
C GLU A 319 6.42 -11.55 11.08
N THR A 320 6.39 -10.24 10.86
CA THR A 320 7.59 -9.42 10.68
C THR A 320 7.58 -8.34 11.75
N ASP A 321 8.58 -8.34 12.62
CA ASP A 321 8.71 -7.42 13.75
C ASP A 321 9.98 -6.59 13.59
N LEU A 322 9.83 -5.27 13.57
CA LEU A 322 10.87 -4.32 13.22
C LEU A 322 11.03 -3.26 14.31
N ASP A 323 12.22 -3.18 14.88
CA ASP A 323 12.64 -2.07 15.74
C ASP A 323 12.88 -0.83 14.88
N ILE A 324 12.01 0.18 15.01
CA ILE A 324 12.07 1.38 14.18
C ILE A 324 12.84 2.50 14.90
N ILE A 325 12.59 2.67 16.19
CA ILE A 325 13.21 3.71 17.02
C ILE A 325 13.85 3.06 18.25
N GLU A 326 15.17 3.05 18.28
CA GLU A 326 15.95 2.48 19.39
C GLU A 326 16.19 3.52 20.51
N GLY A 327 15.65 3.25 21.70
CA GLY A 327 16.11 3.83 22.96
C GLY A 327 15.95 5.34 23.15
N ALA A 328 16.62 5.87 24.18
CA ALA A 328 16.66 7.29 24.52
C ALA A 328 17.36 8.20 23.49
N ASP A 329 17.84 7.64 22.38
CA ASP A 329 18.49 8.40 21.32
C ASP A 329 17.48 9.13 20.43
N ALA A 330 16.21 8.72 20.42
CA ALA A 330 15.18 9.26 19.53
C ALA A 330 14.87 10.73 19.77
N LEU A 331 14.84 11.11 21.05
CA LEU A 331 14.56 12.45 21.55
C LEU A 331 15.56 12.76 22.67
N PRO A 332 16.04 14.01 22.81
CA PRO A 332 17.04 14.35 23.82
C PRO A 332 16.57 14.01 25.24
N GLU A 333 17.51 13.82 26.17
CA GLU A 333 17.23 13.39 27.56
C GLU A 333 16.29 14.31 28.36
N MET A 334 16.04 15.53 27.89
CA MET A 334 15.10 16.44 28.52
C MET A 334 13.70 16.19 27.95
N ALA A 335 12.73 15.93 28.83
CA ALA A 335 11.35 15.82 28.39
C ALA A 335 10.89 17.13 27.75
N ASN A 336 10.34 17.01 26.54
CA ASN A 336 9.78 18.11 25.76
C ASN A 336 8.24 18.17 25.90
N THR A 337 7.72 17.64 27.00
CA THR A 337 6.29 17.59 27.35
C THR A 337 5.93 18.64 28.41
N PHE A 338 6.93 19.21 29.09
CA PHE A 338 6.71 20.24 30.10
C PHE A 338 6.22 21.55 29.51
N GLU A 339 5.28 22.16 30.23
CA GLU A 339 4.73 23.48 29.98
C GLU A 339 5.82 24.53 29.65
N MET A 340 5.53 25.40 28.67
CA MET A 340 6.43 26.46 28.17
C MET A 340 7.80 25.99 27.65
N SER A 341 8.07 24.69 27.61
CA SER A 341 9.30 24.19 27.01
C SER A 341 9.23 24.37 25.49
N PRO A 342 10.31 24.83 24.85
CA PRO A 342 10.34 24.91 23.40
C PRO A 342 10.33 23.50 22.80
N LYS A 343 9.69 23.32 21.64
CA LYS A 343 9.74 22.06 20.87
C LYS A 343 11.20 21.71 20.63
N ILE A 344 11.63 20.62 21.23
CA ILE A 344 12.99 20.14 21.04
C ILE A 344 13.02 19.37 19.73
N PRO A 345 13.97 19.66 18.82
CA PRO A 345 14.14 18.88 17.60
C PRO A 345 14.37 17.41 17.90
N VAL A 346 13.86 16.57 17.01
CA VAL A 346 14.02 15.12 17.07
C VAL A 346 15.49 14.74 16.83
N ASN A 347 15.99 13.78 17.58
CA ASN A 347 17.36 13.27 17.41
C ASN A 347 17.42 12.08 16.44
N ARG A 348 16.29 11.40 16.22
CA ARG A 348 16.15 10.36 15.20
C ARG A 348 14.84 10.52 14.43
N THR A 349 14.88 10.14 13.17
CA THR A 349 13.71 9.84 12.35
C THR A 349 13.98 8.54 11.61
N ALA A 350 12.95 7.92 11.04
CA ALA A 350 13.14 6.74 10.21
C ALA A 350 12.24 6.80 8.98
N THR A 351 12.67 6.16 7.89
CA THR A 351 11.83 5.83 6.75
C THR A 351 11.86 4.34 6.52
N MET A 352 10.75 3.78 6.06
CA MET A 352 10.68 2.37 5.67
C MET A 352 9.90 2.21 4.39
N SER A 353 10.41 1.42 3.45
CA SER A 353 9.70 1.01 2.25
C SER A 353 9.46 -0.48 2.28
N ILE A 354 8.23 -0.92 2.04
CA ILE A 354 7.88 -2.34 1.83
C ILE A 354 7.46 -2.49 0.36
N LYS A 355 8.20 -3.29 -0.41
CA LYS A 355 7.91 -3.58 -1.83
C LYS A 355 7.39 -5.00 -1.98
N PHE A 356 6.20 -5.16 -2.55
CA PHE A 356 5.56 -6.48 -2.71
C PHE A 356 5.95 -7.13 -4.04
N ASN A 357 6.15 -8.46 -4.01
CA ASN A 357 6.50 -9.26 -5.19
C ASN A 357 5.32 -9.44 -6.17
N GLU A 358 4.09 -9.45 -5.64
CA GLU A 358 2.85 -9.58 -6.39
C GLU A 358 1.85 -8.52 -5.95
N TYR A 359 1.14 -7.94 -6.92
CA TYR A 359 0.07 -6.98 -6.63
C TYR A 359 -1.18 -7.73 -6.15
N LYS A 360 -1.44 -7.67 -4.84
CA LYS A 360 -2.61 -8.31 -4.23
C LYS A 360 -3.59 -7.27 -3.70
N PRO A 361 -4.92 -7.55 -3.76
CA PRO A 361 -5.90 -6.68 -3.15
C PRO A 361 -5.59 -6.47 -1.66
N PHE A 362 -5.64 -5.22 -1.23
CA PHE A 362 -5.55 -4.80 0.16
C PHE A 362 -6.50 -3.63 0.34
N ASP A 363 -7.36 -3.70 1.36
CA ASP A 363 -8.43 -2.72 1.57
C ASP A 363 -8.21 -2.01 2.91
N LEU A 364 -7.66 -0.80 2.84
CA LEU A 364 -7.45 0.05 4.02
C LEU A 364 -8.76 0.41 4.75
N SER A 365 -9.92 0.34 4.08
CA SER A 365 -11.20 0.64 4.73
C SER A 365 -11.59 -0.40 5.79
N LEU A 366 -10.95 -1.57 5.78
CA LEU A 366 -11.08 -2.58 6.84
C LEU A 366 -10.36 -2.18 8.13
N TYR A 367 -9.53 -1.13 8.09
CA TYR A 367 -8.72 -0.62 9.18
C TYR A 367 -9.06 0.85 9.46
N PRO A 368 -10.30 1.16 9.91
CA PRO A 368 -10.70 2.55 10.13
C PRO A 368 -10.04 3.13 11.38
N LEU A 369 -9.27 4.21 11.19
CA LEU A 369 -8.59 4.96 12.26
C LEU A 369 -9.57 5.72 13.17
N ASP A 370 -10.71 6.14 12.64
CA ASP A 370 -11.69 6.99 13.33
C ASP A 370 -12.88 6.22 13.93
N ALA A 371 -12.88 4.89 13.80
CA ALA A 371 -13.96 4.07 14.31
C ALA A 371 -14.00 4.11 15.86
N PRO A 372 -15.19 4.30 16.46
CA PRO A 372 -15.34 4.29 17.92
C PRO A 372 -14.78 3.00 18.53
N GLY A 373 -13.86 3.16 19.49
CA GLY A 373 -13.22 2.04 20.18
C GLY A 373 -11.90 1.56 19.57
N ASN A 374 -11.46 2.08 18.42
CA ASN A 374 -10.14 1.78 17.83
C ASN A 374 -9.03 2.73 18.32
N VAL A 375 -9.21 3.32 19.50
CA VAL A 375 -8.29 4.32 20.05
C VAL A 375 -7.04 3.68 20.67
N HIS A 376 -7.06 2.38 20.95
CA HIS A 376 -5.92 1.64 21.49
C HIS A 376 -5.29 0.75 20.40
N ALA A 377 -5.30 1.23 19.16
CA ALA A 377 -4.72 0.59 17.97
C ALA A 377 -5.42 -0.67 17.44
N GLU A 378 -6.55 -1.11 17.99
CA GLU A 378 -7.24 -2.35 17.56
C GLU A 378 -7.62 -2.35 16.08
N GLY A 379 -7.84 -1.15 15.51
CA GLY A 379 -8.18 -0.94 14.12
C GLY A 379 -7.00 -0.93 13.14
N LEU A 380 -5.75 -1.02 13.61
CA LEU A 380 -4.57 -0.96 12.74
C LEU A 380 -4.27 -2.31 12.08
N TYR A 381 -3.76 -2.28 10.84
CA TYR A 381 -3.27 -3.47 10.13
C TYR A 381 -1.89 -3.94 10.62
N PHE A 382 -1.26 -3.17 11.50
CA PHE A 382 -0.04 -3.52 12.21
C PHE A 382 -0.25 -3.41 13.73
N ASP A 383 0.65 -3.99 14.50
CA ASP A 383 0.72 -3.90 15.96
C ASP A 383 1.90 -3.00 16.34
N PRO A 384 1.66 -1.69 16.58
CA PRO A 384 2.70 -0.84 17.10
C PRO A 384 2.87 -1.10 18.59
N HIS A 385 4.10 -1.31 19.03
CA HIS A 385 4.33 -1.64 20.43
C HIS A 385 5.54 -0.95 21.01
N LEU A 386 5.43 -0.63 22.29
CA LEU A 386 6.44 0.07 23.06
C LEU A 386 7.10 -0.92 24.02
N HIS A 387 8.40 -1.09 23.88
CA HIS A 387 9.25 -1.77 24.83
C HIS A 387 9.76 -0.77 25.84
N VAL A 388 9.59 -1.06 27.12
CA VAL A 388 9.96 -0.16 28.21
C VAL A 388 10.92 -0.84 29.17
N GLU A 389 12.09 -0.23 29.35
CA GLU A 389 13.13 -0.70 30.26
C GLU A 389 13.47 0.36 31.32
N SER A 390 13.27 0.02 32.59
CA SER A 390 13.60 0.92 33.70
C SER A 390 15.11 1.12 33.84
N ILE A 391 15.54 2.32 34.23
CA ILE A 391 16.94 2.62 34.54
C ILE A 391 17.21 2.60 36.05
N PRO A 392 18.42 2.20 36.51
CA PRO A 392 18.81 2.32 37.92
C PRO A 392 18.62 3.76 38.44
N PRO A 393 18.13 3.95 39.69
CA PRO A 393 18.07 2.98 40.79
C PRO A 393 16.75 2.18 40.89
N TRP A 394 15.85 2.29 39.92
CA TRP A 394 14.57 1.59 39.95
C TRP A 394 14.76 0.06 39.81
N PRO A 395 13.85 -0.76 40.35
CA PRO A 395 13.85 -2.20 40.08
C PRO A 395 13.80 -2.44 38.56
N PRO A 396 14.54 -3.41 38.02
CA PRO A 396 14.51 -3.72 36.59
C PRO A 396 13.10 -4.15 36.20
N ILE A 397 12.45 -3.31 35.40
CA ILE A 397 11.18 -3.55 34.73
C ILE A 397 11.48 -3.66 33.24
N THR A 398 10.87 -4.66 32.61
CA THR A 398 10.87 -4.86 31.15
C THR A 398 9.43 -5.19 30.78
N ASP A 399 8.73 -4.18 30.28
CA ASP A 399 7.32 -4.30 29.88
C ASP A 399 7.17 -4.00 28.38
N GLU A 400 6.13 -4.56 27.78
CA GLU A 400 5.78 -4.38 26.38
C GLU A 400 4.29 -4.04 26.27
N TYR A 401 3.98 -2.91 25.62
CA TYR A 401 2.61 -2.48 25.39
C TYR A 401 2.27 -2.65 23.92
N HIS A 402 1.35 -3.59 23.63
CA HIS A 402 0.89 -3.93 22.29
C HIS A 402 -0.50 -3.35 22.00
N ARG A 403 -0.92 -3.42 20.74
CA ARG A 403 -2.27 -3.15 20.27
C ARG A 403 -3.35 -3.73 21.21
N GLY A 404 -4.32 -2.89 21.53
CA GLY A 404 -5.43 -3.14 22.46
C GLY A 404 -5.11 -2.83 23.92
N ASN A 405 -3.88 -2.40 24.22
CA ASN A 405 -3.50 -1.94 25.55
C ASN A 405 -3.93 -0.48 25.76
N ASP A 406 -4.49 -0.18 26.94
CA ASP A 406 -5.00 1.15 27.27
C ASP A 406 -3.91 2.22 27.43
N ARG A 407 -2.64 1.81 27.36
CA ARG A 407 -1.42 2.63 27.31
C ARG A 407 -1.03 3.12 25.93
N ILE A 408 -1.75 2.71 24.89
CA ILE A 408 -1.54 3.19 23.52
C ILE A 408 -2.72 4.08 23.14
N LEU A 409 -2.45 5.20 22.48
CA LEU A 409 -3.45 6.08 21.93
C LEU A 409 -3.20 6.29 20.44
N VAL A 410 -4.20 6.04 19.60
CA VAL A 410 -4.18 6.33 18.16
C VAL A 410 -5.03 7.56 17.89
N VAL A 411 -4.43 8.51 17.18
CA VAL A 411 -5.11 9.71 16.70
C VAL A 411 -4.96 9.79 15.18
N PRO A 412 -6.07 9.86 14.41
CA PRO A 412 -5.99 10.03 12.96
C PRO A 412 -5.34 11.36 12.56
N GLY A 413 -4.43 11.32 11.58
CA GLY A 413 -3.70 12.47 11.08
C GLY A 413 -2.47 12.87 11.92
N LEU A 414 -1.83 13.95 11.51
CA LEU A 414 -0.56 14.44 12.05
C LEU A 414 -0.67 15.74 12.85
N ASP A 415 -1.89 16.31 12.95
CA ASP A 415 -2.13 17.60 13.60
C ASP A 415 -2.47 17.47 15.10
N TRP A 416 -2.34 16.27 15.68
CA TRP A 416 -2.64 16.06 17.09
C TRP A 416 -1.63 16.79 17.98
N MET A 417 -2.14 17.56 18.93
CA MET A 417 -1.34 18.17 19.99
C MET A 417 -1.45 17.33 21.24
N TRP A 418 -0.37 16.68 21.65
CA TRP A 418 -0.39 15.85 22.85
C TRP A 418 -0.59 16.71 24.12
N PRO A 419 -1.20 16.16 25.18
CA PRO A 419 -1.30 16.83 26.47
C PRO A 419 0.06 17.24 27.04
N GLU A 420 0.06 18.31 27.84
CA GLU A 420 1.24 18.66 28.65
C GLU A 420 1.53 17.60 29.72
N GLU A 421 2.77 17.53 30.18
CA GLU A 421 3.21 16.62 31.25
C GLU A 421 2.26 16.67 32.46
N ARG A 422 1.72 15.51 32.85
CA ARG A 422 0.74 15.31 33.94
C ARG A 422 -0.64 15.89 33.72
N ALA A 423 -0.91 16.42 32.53
CA ALA A 423 -2.25 16.80 32.14
C ALA A 423 -2.93 15.59 31.50
N GLY A 424 -3.59 14.77 32.32
CA GLY A 424 -4.36 13.62 31.80
C GLY A 424 -5.27 14.03 30.64
N ILE A 425 -5.42 13.14 29.66
CA ILE A 425 -6.01 13.43 28.34
C ILE A 425 -7.39 14.13 28.40
N TRP A 426 -8.18 13.91 29.46
CA TRP A 426 -9.48 14.55 29.67
C TRP A 426 -9.40 16.06 29.99
N LEU A 427 -8.24 16.55 30.48
CA LEU A 427 -7.99 17.98 30.67
C LEU A 427 -7.65 18.66 29.35
N ALA A 428 -6.87 17.98 28.51
CA ALA A 428 -6.50 18.43 27.18
C ALA A 428 -7.67 18.36 26.19
N TYR A 429 -8.53 17.34 26.29
CA TYR A 429 -9.61 17.08 25.33
C TYR A 429 -10.94 16.89 26.07
N PRO A 430 -11.81 17.93 26.15
CA PRO A 430 -13.01 17.93 27.00
C PRO A 430 -14.06 16.87 26.66
N ALA A 431 -13.96 16.25 25.49
CA ALA A 431 -14.83 15.16 25.08
C ALA A 431 -14.46 13.83 25.75
N VAL A 432 -13.21 13.67 26.20
CA VAL A 432 -12.73 12.49 26.90
C VAL A 432 -13.15 12.55 28.37
N THR A 433 -13.68 11.46 28.90
CA THR A 433 -14.10 11.40 30.31
C THR A 433 -13.11 10.59 31.15
N ASP A 434 -12.76 11.14 32.31
CA ASP A 434 -12.00 10.45 33.37
C ASP A 434 -12.83 9.29 33.98
N GLY A 435 -12.18 8.15 34.19
CA GLY A 435 -12.80 6.90 34.65
C GLY A 435 -11.82 5.84 35.14
N GLY A 436 -10.59 6.19 35.47
CA GLY A 436 -9.47 5.24 35.54
C GLY A 436 -8.86 5.10 34.16
N THR A 437 -9.36 4.17 33.34
CA THR A 437 -9.06 4.15 31.90
C THR A 437 -9.93 5.19 31.18
N PRO A 438 -9.34 6.14 30.41
CA PRO A 438 -10.11 7.17 29.73
C PRO A 438 -11.10 6.59 28.70
N VAL A 439 -12.25 7.25 28.53
CA VAL A 439 -13.27 6.85 27.54
C VAL A 439 -13.33 7.88 26.42
N PHE A 440 -13.16 7.40 25.19
CA PHE A 440 -12.99 8.23 24.00
C PHE A 440 -14.22 8.17 23.09
N PRO A 441 -15.00 9.26 22.96
CA PRO A 441 -16.04 9.35 21.92
C PRO A 441 -15.42 9.54 20.53
N ALA A 442 -16.22 9.35 19.47
CA ALA A 442 -15.78 9.65 18.11
C ALA A 442 -15.31 11.12 17.98
N ASN A 443 -14.23 11.35 17.24
CA ASN A 443 -13.66 12.67 16.98
C ASN A 443 -13.22 13.46 18.22
N TRP A 444 -12.90 12.80 19.34
CA TRP A 444 -12.51 13.45 20.59
C TRP A 444 -11.31 14.39 20.45
N TRP A 445 -10.40 14.10 19.51
CA TRP A 445 -9.15 14.84 19.27
C TRP A 445 -9.33 16.15 18.49
N THR A 446 -10.55 16.45 18.02
CA THR A 446 -10.79 17.62 17.15
C THR A 446 -10.91 18.94 17.91
N THR A 447 -11.02 18.91 19.24
CA THR A 447 -11.14 20.11 20.07
C THR A 447 -10.31 19.96 21.33
N SER A 448 -9.21 20.70 21.41
CA SER A 448 -8.35 20.77 22.59
C SER A 448 -8.68 21.98 23.47
N THR A 449 -8.28 21.92 24.74
CA THR A 449 -8.15 23.05 25.64
C THR A 449 -6.77 23.68 25.51
N ASN A 450 -6.38 24.47 26.51
CA ASN A 450 -5.04 25.02 26.67
C ASN A 450 -4.10 24.13 27.51
N CYS A 451 -4.41 22.83 27.62
CA CYS A 451 -3.59 21.84 28.31
C CYS A 451 -2.90 20.90 27.31
N VAL A 452 -2.56 21.43 26.14
CA VAL A 452 -1.85 20.71 25.08
C VAL A 452 -0.54 21.40 24.79
N TYR A 453 0.44 20.61 24.41
CA TYR A 453 1.78 21.09 24.13
C TYR A 453 1.80 22.14 23.01
N GLY A 454 2.60 23.18 23.20
CA GLY A 454 2.93 24.17 22.17
C GLY A 454 1.93 25.31 22.00
N ASP A 455 0.88 25.39 22.80
CA ASP A 455 -0.10 26.48 22.75
C ASP A 455 0.40 27.80 23.43
N GLY A 456 1.41 27.68 24.29
CA GLY A 456 2.02 28.77 25.05
C GLY A 456 1.16 29.30 26.21
N ILE A 457 0.16 28.54 26.67
CA ILE A 457 -0.76 28.94 27.74
C ILE A 457 -0.69 27.91 28.87
N VAL A 458 -0.44 28.39 30.09
CA VAL A 458 -0.39 27.55 31.30
C VAL A 458 -1.67 26.72 31.45
N CYS A 459 -1.55 25.39 31.45
CA CYS A 459 -2.65 24.52 31.82
C CYS A 459 -3.11 24.86 33.25
N SER A 460 -4.31 25.42 33.36
CA SER A 460 -4.86 25.91 34.64
C SER A 460 -5.57 24.81 35.44
N ALA A 461 -5.33 23.54 35.08
CA ALA A 461 -5.95 22.41 35.74
C ALA A 461 -5.43 22.30 37.20
N PRO A 462 -6.32 21.98 38.16
CA PRO A 462 -6.05 22.06 39.61
C PRO A 462 -5.10 20.99 40.15
#